data_AF-A0A973IG67-F1
#
_entry.id   AF-A0A973IG67-F1
#
_cell.length_a   1.000
_cell.length_b   1.000
_cell.length_c   1.000
_cell.angle_alpha   90.00
_cell.angle_beta   90.00
_cell.angle_gamma   90.00
#
_symmetry.space_group_name_H-M   'P 1'
#
loop_
_entity.id
_entity.type
_entity.pdbx_description
1 polymer ?
#
loop_
_entity_poly.entity_id
_entity_poly.type
_entity_poly.pdbx_seq_one_letter_code
_entity_poly.pdbx_strand_id
1 'polypeptide(L)'
;MRNDDAPIEAEAALTRRVAELTGKSLSPLPLRWPDSANWLWKSEGPSPQLFKLARRSATTDGFWWGVRQLFGLDRWRTPEALTRIPSMLPSCLPMAPVPMTLLGRLEGAPLWCLPWCFATPPPMSEGLAARLGIQLALLHRRALPGFGHPAGEISPLSDWPERARHFTQTHPNRGWLAEMPAWPLPSKAVWSLPDLRSDQFLAGAPDWRWSDWEALVWAPLEWDLCLLELILESRAQRDAFVAAYRRHHVLPDLARYRPGMRSLALLLALHGEGAAARTLHHPHWLKD
;
A
#
# COMPACT_ATOMS: atom_id res chain seq x y z
N MET A 1 1.31 -6.17 -35.58
CA MET A 1 1.15 -4.95 -34.75
C MET A 1 2.31 -4.97 -33.78
N ARG A 2 3.16 -3.92 -33.75
CA ARG A 2 4.49 -3.96 -33.13
C ARG A 2 4.43 -4.36 -31.64
N ASN A 3 5.14 -5.43 -31.28
CA ASN A 3 5.55 -5.74 -29.90
C ASN A 3 6.76 -4.86 -29.59
N ASP A 4 6.53 -3.66 -29.06
CA ASP A 4 7.55 -2.72 -28.60
C ASP A 4 7.49 -2.53 -27.06
N ASP A 5 7.26 -3.60 -26.29
CA ASP A 5 7.26 -3.52 -24.83
C ASP A 5 8.69 -3.67 -24.28
N ALA A 6 9.54 -2.70 -24.58
CA ALA A 6 10.80 -2.55 -23.87
C ALA A 6 10.50 -2.31 -22.37
N PRO A 7 11.24 -2.96 -21.45
CA PRO A 7 11.06 -2.72 -20.02
C PRO A 7 11.23 -1.23 -19.70
N ILE A 8 10.28 -0.67 -18.94
CA ILE A 8 10.36 0.71 -18.50
C ILE A 8 11.40 0.78 -17.39
N GLU A 9 12.52 1.44 -17.66
CA GLU A 9 13.66 1.59 -16.74
C GLU A 9 14.10 3.04 -16.66
N ALA A 10 14.90 3.37 -15.65
CA ALA A 10 15.50 4.69 -15.56
C ALA A 10 16.55 4.87 -16.67
N GLU A 11 16.43 5.98 -17.41
CA GLU A 11 17.40 6.32 -18.46
C GLU A 11 18.83 6.48 -17.93
N ALA A 12 19.82 6.23 -18.78
CA ALA A 12 21.24 6.27 -18.41
C ALA A 12 21.68 7.59 -17.76
N ALA A 13 21.13 8.72 -18.21
CA ALA A 13 21.44 10.03 -17.62
C ALA A 13 20.89 10.19 -16.20
N LEU A 14 19.72 9.63 -15.90
CA LEU A 14 19.18 9.61 -14.54
C LEU A 14 20.00 8.68 -13.64
N THR A 15 20.32 7.48 -14.12
CA THR A 15 21.18 6.52 -13.41
C THR A 15 22.52 7.13 -13.04
N ARG A 16 23.18 7.86 -13.96
CA ARG A 16 24.45 8.55 -13.68
C ARG A 16 24.33 9.58 -12.57
N ARG A 17 23.29 10.44 -12.61
CA ARG A 17 23.06 11.46 -11.57
C ARG A 17 22.83 10.84 -10.18
N VAL A 18 22.08 9.74 -10.10
CA VAL A 18 21.85 9.02 -8.83
C VAL A 18 23.15 8.35 -8.36
N ALA A 19 23.93 7.75 -9.26
CA ALA A 19 25.23 7.17 -8.94
C ALA A 19 26.22 8.22 -8.39
N GLU A 20 26.29 9.40 -9.02
CA GLU A 20 27.10 10.53 -8.57
C GLU A 20 26.66 11.03 -7.19
N LEU A 21 25.35 11.21 -6.97
CA LEU A 21 24.79 11.66 -5.69
C LEU A 21 25.09 10.68 -4.55
N THR A 22 25.10 9.38 -4.84
CA THR A 22 25.20 8.32 -3.82
C THR A 22 26.61 7.75 -3.68
N GLY A 23 27.51 8.04 -4.63
CA GLY A 23 28.84 7.43 -4.70
C GLY A 23 28.79 5.91 -4.94
N LYS A 24 27.70 5.38 -5.52
CA LYS A 24 27.49 3.94 -5.76
C LYS A 24 27.48 3.62 -7.25
N SER A 25 28.00 2.44 -7.59
CA SER A 25 27.71 1.81 -8.88
C SER A 25 26.30 1.23 -8.84
N LEU A 26 25.46 1.59 -9.82
CA LEU A 26 24.04 1.28 -9.84
C LEU A 26 23.63 0.66 -11.16
N SER A 27 22.87 -0.43 -11.07
CA SER A 27 22.18 -1.07 -12.19
C SER A 27 20.69 -0.73 -12.12
N PRO A 28 20.08 -0.10 -13.14
CA PRO A 28 18.63 0.16 -13.15
C PRO A 28 17.85 -1.15 -13.11
N LEU A 29 16.68 -1.11 -12.49
CA LEU A 29 15.76 -2.25 -12.42
C LEU A 29 14.49 -1.92 -13.21
N PRO A 30 13.96 -2.89 -13.99
CA PRO A 30 12.71 -2.72 -14.72
C PRO A 30 11.55 -2.48 -13.77
N LEU A 31 10.74 -1.48 -14.11
CA LEU A 31 9.46 -1.26 -13.46
C LEU A 31 8.54 -2.42 -13.83
N ARG A 32 7.89 -2.99 -12.80
CA ARG A 32 6.87 -4.03 -13.01
C ARG A 32 5.60 -3.46 -13.62
N TRP A 33 5.30 -2.20 -13.31
CA TRP A 33 4.08 -1.52 -13.73
C TRP A 33 4.37 -0.10 -14.25
N PRO A 34 3.70 0.39 -15.31
CA PRO A 34 3.91 1.75 -15.85
C PRO A 34 3.60 2.88 -14.86
N ASP A 35 2.76 2.62 -13.87
CA ASP A 35 2.37 3.50 -12.78
C ASP A 35 3.24 3.33 -11.52
N SER A 36 4.29 2.50 -11.55
CA SER A 36 5.19 2.31 -10.41
C SER A 36 5.64 3.64 -9.82
N ALA A 37 5.53 3.75 -8.50
CA ALA A 37 5.72 4.99 -7.77
C ALA A 37 7.19 5.47 -7.80
N ASN A 38 8.15 4.57 -7.99
CA ASN A 38 9.58 4.85 -7.88
C ASN A 38 10.34 4.36 -9.11
N TRP A 39 11.40 5.08 -9.47
CA TRP A 39 12.51 4.51 -10.21
C TRP A 39 13.36 3.66 -9.26
N LEU A 40 13.87 2.54 -9.76
CA LEU A 40 14.54 1.52 -8.96
C LEU A 40 15.94 1.23 -9.48
N TRP A 41 16.90 1.11 -8.58
CA TRP A 41 18.24 0.60 -8.89
C TRP A 41 18.70 -0.39 -7.84
N LYS A 42 19.55 -1.32 -8.24
CA LYS A 42 20.35 -2.15 -7.35
C LYS A 42 21.78 -1.61 -7.33
N SER A 43 22.38 -1.46 -6.15
CA SER A 43 23.82 -1.19 -6.08
C SER A 43 24.64 -2.46 -6.25
N GLU A 44 25.80 -2.32 -6.86
CA GLU A 44 26.79 -3.39 -6.94
C GLU A 44 27.55 -3.59 -5.62
N GLY A 45 28.17 -4.76 -5.47
CA GLY A 45 29.04 -5.10 -4.33
C GLY A 45 28.48 -6.21 -3.43
N PRO A 46 29.22 -6.57 -2.36
CA PRO A 46 28.92 -7.72 -1.51
C PRO A 46 27.69 -7.53 -0.62
N SER A 47 27.24 -6.29 -0.42
CA SER A 47 26.03 -5.95 0.35
C SER A 47 25.17 -5.00 -0.47
N PRO A 48 24.48 -5.52 -1.50
CA PRO A 48 23.69 -4.67 -2.39
C PRO A 48 22.55 -3.98 -1.62
N GLN A 49 22.12 -2.84 -2.16
CA GLN A 49 21.01 -2.05 -1.66
C GLN A 49 20.03 -1.75 -2.81
N LEU A 50 18.76 -1.62 -2.47
CA LEU A 50 17.72 -1.12 -3.36
C LEU A 50 17.64 0.40 -3.19
N PHE A 51 17.76 1.15 -4.28
CA PHE A 51 17.55 2.59 -4.32
C PHE A 51 16.18 2.87 -4.95
N LYS A 52 15.40 3.75 -4.30
CA LYS A 52 14.07 4.18 -4.75
C LYS A 52 14.07 5.70 -4.91
N LEU A 53 14.00 6.20 -6.14
CA LEU A 53 13.76 7.63 -6.40
C LEU A 53 12.28 7.85 -6.69
N ALA A 54 11.63 8.76 -5.97
CA ALA A 54 10.23 9.07 -6.20
C ALA A 54 9.99 9.53 -7.65
N ARG A 55 9.06 8.88 -8.34
CA ARG A 55 8.65 9.19 -9.72
C ARG A 55 7.26 9.81 -9.78
N ARG A 56 6.32 9.23 -9.03
CA ARG A 56 4.91 9.66 -8.97
C ARG A 56 4.66 10.52 -7.73
N SER A 57 3.93 11.62 -7.90
CA SER A 57 3.57 12.57 -6.85
C SER A 57 2.06 12.82 -6.85
N ALA A 58 1.52 13.44 -5.81
CA ALA A 58 0.10 13.79 -5.74
C ALA A 58 -0.36 14.82 -6.81
N THR A 59 0.55 15.40 -7.60
CA THR A 59 0.18 16.26 -8.74
C THR A 59 0.22 15.53 -10.08
N THR A 60 0.85 14.36 -10.14
CA THR A 60 1.10 13.61 -11.37
C THR A 60 0.51 12.20 -11.35
N ASP A 61 -0.16 11.82 -10.26
CA ASP A 61 -0.65 10.47 -10.02
C ASP A 61 -1.95 10.48 -9.19
N GLY A 62 -2.97 9.78 -9.70
CA GLY A 62 -4.30 9.76 -9.10
C GLY A 62 -4.34 9.03 -7.75
N PHE A 63 -3.57 7.94 -7.61
CA PHE A 63 -3.49 7.20 -6.36
C PHE A 63 -2.86 8.07 -5.26
N TRP A 64 -1.68 8.65 -5.50
CA TRP A 64 -1.03 9.52 -4.51
C TRP A 64 -1.82 10.80 -4.23
N TRP A 65 -2.53 11.35 -5.22
CA TRP A 65 -3.46 12.44 -5.00
C TRP A 65 -4.56 12.03 -4.02
N GLY A 66 -5.18 10.86 -4.22
CA GLY A 66 -6.25 10.38 -3.38
C GLY A 66 -5.81 9.99 -1.97
N VAL A 67 -4.63 9.35 -1.84
CA VAL A 67 -3.99 9.11 -0.55
C VAL A 67 -3.78 10.42 0.23
N ARG A 68 -3.36 11.49 -0.46
CA ARG A 68 -3.24 12.82 0.15
C ARG A 68 -4.60 13.39 0.56
N GLN A 69 -5.64 13.25 -0.26
CA GLN A 69 -6.97 13.79 0.06
C GLN A 69 -7.64 13.06 1.24
N LEU A 70 -7.52 11.72 1.27
CA LEU A 70 -8.18 10.87 2.28
C LEU A 70 -7.40 10.81 3.59
N PHE A 71 -6.07 10.74 3.53
CA PHE A 71 -5.22 10.43 4.68
C PHE A 71 -4.17 11.50 4.99
N GLY A 72 -4.10 12.59 4.22
CA GLY A 72 -3.13 13.66 4.45
C GLY A 72 -1.66 13.29 4.18
N LEU A 73 -1.39 12.11 3.62
CA LEU A 73 -0.03 11.65 3.32
C LEU A 73 0.47 12.25 1.99
N ASP A 74 1.59 12.95 2.05
CA ASP A 74 2.36 13.37 0.89
C ASP A 74 3.85 12.99 1.07
N ARG A 75 4.23 11.86 0.49
CA ARG A 75 5.60 11.32 0.60
C ARG A 75 6.69 12.23 0.02
N TRP A 76 6.32 13.18 -0.86
CA TRP A 76 7.27 14.17 -1.37
C TRP A 76 7.54 15.27 -0.35
N ARG A 77 6.57 15.60 0.51
CA ARG A 77 6.72 16.63 1.55
C ARG A 77 7.33 16.09 2.83
N THR A 78 7.04 14.84 3.20
CA THR A 78 7.49 14.22 4.46
C THR A 78 8.37 12.98 4.27
N PRO A 79 9.41 13.02 3.42
CA PRO A 79 10.16 11.81 3.06
C PRO A 79 11.00 11.23 4.20
N GLU A 80 11.48 12.07 5.12
CA GLU A 80 12.24 11.60 6.28
C GLU A 80 11.31 10.98 7.32
N ALA A 81 10.14 11.56 7.56
CA ALA A 81 9.22 11.02 8.55
C ALA A 81 8.70 9.62 8.14
N LEU A 82 8.63 9.31 6.84
CA LEU A 82 8.36 7.96 6.35
C LEU A 82 9.37 6.92 6.83
N THR A 83 10.66 7.26 6.95
CA THR A 83 11.69 6.30 7.39
C THR A 83 11.49 5.82 8.82
N ARG A 84 10.71 6.57 9.62
CA ARG A 84 10.43 6.29 11.03
C ARG A 84 9.23 5.37 11.23
N ILE A 85 8.38 5.18 10.20
CA ILE A 85 7.15 4.38 10.29
C ILE A 85 7.39 2.95 10.80
N PRO A 86 8.40 2.19 10.32
CA PRO A 86 8.69 0.86 10.83
C PRO A 86 8.88 0.77 12.35
N SER A 87 9.43 1.82 12.97
CA SER A 87 9.65 1.85 14.43
C SER A 87 8.36 2.00 15.24
N MET A 88 7.27 2.42 14.60
CA MET A 88 5.95 2.58 15.22
C MET A 88 5.09 1.31 15.11
N LEU A 89 5.52 0.33 14.32
CA LEU A 89 4.79 -0.92 14.11
C LEU A 89 5.05 -1.92 15.24
N PRO A 90 4.16 -2.90 15.46
CA PRO A 90 4.42 -3.99 16.39
C PRO A 90 5.73 -4.71 16.05
N SER A 91 6.57 -4.98 17.06
CA SER A 91 7.88 -5.64 16.85
C SER A 91 7.77 -7.12 16.49
N CYS A 92 6.62 -7.75 16.70
CA CYS A 92 6.38 -9.18 16.49
C CYS A 92 5.65 -9.51 15.17
N LEU A 93 5.69 -8.60 14.18
CA LEU A 93 5.07 -8.85 12.89
C LEU A 93 5.73 -10.05 12.17
N PRO A 94 4.94 -11.01 11.63
CA PRO A 94 5.47 -12.16 10.90
C PRO A 94 6.15 -11.75 9.57
N MET A 95 5.85 -10.55 9.07
CA MET A 95 6.49 -9.96 7.90
C MET A 95 6.95 -8.55 8.28
N ALA A 96 8.20 -8.44 8.72
CA ALA A 96 8.76 -7.17 9.14
C ALA A 96 8.98 -6.24 7.94
N PRO A 97 8.68 -4.93 8.06
CA PRO A 97 9.01 -3.96 7.04
C PRO A 97 10.52 -3.92 6.80
N VAL A 98 10.93 -3.83 5.54
CA VAL A 98 12.34 -3.58 5.20
C VAL A 98 12.65 -2.13 5.58
N PRO A 99 13.68 -1.87 6.41
CA PRO A 99 14.00 -0.52 6.83
C PRO A 99 14.42 0.33 5.64
N MET A 100 14.01 1.60 5.66
CA MET A 100 14.27 2.57 4.60
C MET A 100 15.00 3.77 5.18
N THR A 101 15.99 4.29 4.44
CA THR A 101 16.75 5.48 4.81
C THR A 101 16.59 6.54 3.73
N LEU A 102 16.41 7.80 4.11
CA LEU A 102 16.41 8.93 3.19
C LEU A 102 17.87 9.32 2.89
N LEU A 103 18.24 9.35 1.61
CA LEU A 103 19.57 9.76 1.17
C LEU A 103 19.63 11.22 0.73
N GLY A 104 18.48 11.82 0.43
CA GLY A 104 18.38 13.22 0.02
C GLY A 104 17.29 13.41 -1.02
N ARG A 105 17.51 14.40 -1.90
CA ARG A 105 16.61 14.69 -3.01
C ARG A 105 17.42 14.89 -4.29
N LEU A 106 16.86 14.44 -5.41
CA LEU A 106 17.34 14.76 -6.75
C LEU A 106 16.21 15.52 -7.46
N GLU A 107 16.47 16.77 -7.87
CA GLU A 107 15.46 17.62 -8.56
C GLU A 107 14.14 17.73 -7.78
N GLY A 108 14.24 17.79 -6.44
CA GLY A 108 13.09 17.84 -5.52
C GLY A 108 12.49 16.47 -5.19
N ALA A 109 12.71 15.44 -6.00
CA ALA A 109 12.22 14.08 -5.75
C ALA A 109 13.03 13.39 -4.63
N PRO A 110 12.37 12.85 -3.58
CA PRO A 110 13.07 12.10 -2.54
C PRO A 110 13.74 10.83 -3.07
N LEU A 111 14.96 10.57 -2.60
CA LEU A 111 15.71 9.36 -2.86
C LEU A 111 15.89 8.57 -1.56
N TRP A 112 15.42 7.33 -1.55
CA TRP A 112 15.59 6.42 -0.43
C TRP A 112 16.47 5.23 -0.79
N CYS A 113 17.04 4.58 0.22
CA CYS A 113 17.65 3.27 0.08
C CYS A 113 17.12 2.27 1.12
N LEU A 114 17.15 1.00 0.73
CA LEU A 114 16.76 -0.15 1.55
C LEU A 114 17.83 -1.24 1.40
N PRO A 115 18.05 -2.10 2.41
CA PRO A 115 18.82 -3.32 2.23
C PRO A 115 18.26 -4.17 1.08
N TRP A 116 19.13 -4.75 0.25
CA TRP A 116 18.68 -5.70 -0.76
C TRP A 116 18.26 -7.00 -0.09
N CYS A 117 17.06 -7.47 -0.38
CA CYS A 117 16.57 -8.77 0.07
C CYS A 117 16.67 -9.78 -1.08
N PHE A 118 17.43 -10.86 -0.88
CA PHE A 118 17.49 -11.98 -1.80
C PHE A 118 16.26 -12.88 -1.63
N ALA A 119 15.11 -12.39 -2.08
CA ALA A 119 13.82 -13.05 -1.96
C ALA A 119 12.94 -12.67 -3.14
N THR A 120 11.95 -13.52 -3.43
CA THR A 120 11.00 -13.28 -4.52
C THR A 120 9.64 -12.91 -3.96
N PRO A 121 8.85 -12.09 -4.68
CA PRO A 121 7.50 -11.83 -4.26
C PRO A 121 6.64 -13.10 -4.33
N PRO A 122 5.93 -13.48 -3.26
CA PRO A 122 5.10 -14.67 -3.25
C PRO A 122 3.81 -14.45 -4.07
N PRO A 123 3.25 -15.51 -4.67
CA PRO A 123 1.87 -15.46 -5.16
C PRO A 123 0.90 -15.34 -3.99
N MET A 124 -0.32 -14.88 -4.28
CA MET A 124 -1.42 -14.96 -3.32
C MET A 124 -1.79 -16.44 -3.09
N SER A 125 -1.29 -17.00 -2.00
CA SER A 125 -1.42 -18.42 -1.63
C SER A 125 -2.09 -18.55 -0.26
N GLU A 126 -2.54 -19.74 0.11
CA GLU A 126 -3.02 -20.01 1.47
C GLU A 126 -1.97 -19.66 2.54
N GLY A 127 -0.69 -19.91 2.24
CA GLY A 127 0.43 -19.55 3.11
C GLY A 127 0.58 -18.04 3.31
N LEU A 128 0.50 -17.25 2.22
CA LEU A 128 0.51 -15.78 2.32
C LEU A 128 -0.75 -15.28 3.02
N ALA A 129 -1.93 -15.82 2.71
CA ALA A 129 -3.19 -15.44 3.32
C ALA A 129 -3.19 -15.66 4.84
N ALA A 130 -2.69 -16.81 5.32
CA ALA A 130 -2.52 -17.08 6.74
C ALA A 130 -1.55 -16.08 7.40
N ARG A 131 -0.42 -15.76 6.74
CA ARG A 131 0.54 -14.75 7.24
C ARG A 131 -0.06 -13.35 7.30
N LEU A 132 -0.85 -12.96 6.30
CA LEU A 132 -1.61 -11.72 6.30
C LEU A 132 -2.64 -11.71 7.45
N GLY A 133 -3.27 -12.85 7.75
CA GLY A 133 -4.15 -13.01 8.91
C GLY A 133 -3.46 -12.65 10.23
N ILE A 134 -2.25 -13.15 10.45
CA ILE A 134 -1.45 -12.82 11.63
C ILE A 134 -0.95 -11.36 11.58
N GLN A 135 -0.42 -10.92 10.43
CA GLN A 135 0.11 -9.57 10.22
C GLN A 135 -0.96 -8.51 10.55
N LEU A 136 -2.13 -8.61 9.91
CA LEU A 136 -3.22 -7.67 10.09
C LEU A 136 -3.82 -7.79 11.49
N ALA A 137 -3.93 -9.00 12.07
CA ALA A 137 -4.36 -9.13 13.45
C ALA A 137 -3.47 -8.35 14.44
N LEU A 138 -2.14 -8.39 14.23
CA LEU A 138 -1.20 -7.63 15.06
C LEU A 138 -1.29 -6.12 14.79
N LEU A 139 -1.41 -5.72 13.53
CA LEU A 139 -1.59 -4.31 13.13
C LEU A 139 -2.92 -3.73 13.64
N HIS A 140 -3.97 -4.54 13.72
CA HIS A 140 -5.31 -4.15 14.18
C HIS A 140 -5.48 -4.28 15.70
N ARG A 141 -4.46 -4.78 16.41
CA ARG A 141 -4.54 -5.10 17.85
C ARG A 141 -4.91 -3.90 18.70
N ARG A 142 -4.32 -2.74 18.44
CA ARG A 142 -4.56 -1.50 19.18
C ARG A 142 -5.33 -0.54 18.29
N ALA A 143 -6.40 0.05 18.82
CA ALA A 143 -7.04 1.17 18.17
C ALA A 143 -6.08 2.36 18.14
N LEU A 144 -6.03 3.03 16.99
CA LEU A 144 -5.24 4.24 16.80
C LEU A 144 -6.08 5.47 17.15
N PRO A 145 -5.46 6.62 17.45
CA PRO A 145 -6.16 7.84 17.88
C PRO A 145 -7.14 8.42 16.84
N GLY A 146 -6.98 8.08 15.56
CA GLY A 146 -7.76 8.62 14.46
C GLY A 146 -7.30 8.03 13.13
N PHE A 147 -7.82 8.56 12.02
CA PHE A 147 -7.37 8.21 10.67
C PHE A 147 -6.51 9.32 10.07
N GLY A 148 -5.66 8.98 9.09
CA GLY A 148 -4.70 9.91 8.50
C GLY A 148 -3.34 9.27 8.37
N HIS A 149 -2.28 10.03 8.63
CA HIS A 149 -0.92 9.50 8.62
C HIS A 149 -0.13 10.04 9.81
N PRO A 150 0.64 9.20 10.54
CA PRO A 150 1.39 9.63 11.72
C PRO A 150 2.49 10.67 11.42
N ALA A 151 2.96 10.74 10.18
CA ALA A 151 3.87 11.81 9.72
C ALA A 151 3.15 13.05 9.17
N GLY A 152 1.82 13.06 9.18
CA GLY A 152 0.99 14.12 8.61
C GLY A 152 -0.14 14.48 9.57
N GLU A 153 -1.32 14.75 9.00
CA GLU A 153 -2.51 15.09 9.77
C GLU A 153 -3.23 13.82 10.25
N ILE A 154 -3.75 13.88 11.47
CA ILE A 154 -4.60 12.85 12.07
C ILE A 154 -5.96 13.50 12.35
N SER A 155 -7.01 12.93 11.79
CA SER A 155 -8.40 13.35 12.01
C SER A 155 -9.11 12.36 12.94
N PRO A 156 -10.05 12.84 13.78
CA PRO A 156 -10.95 11.97 14.55
C PRO A 156 -11.66 10.96 13.65
N LEU A 157 -11.83 9.71 14.13
CA LEU A 157 -12.54 8.68 13.36
C LEU A 157 -14.01 9.05 13.05
N SER A 158 -14.61 9.92 13.89
CA SER A 158 -15.94 10.49 13.66
C SER A 158 -16.09 11.23 12.34
N ASP A 159 -14.99 11.73 11.79
CA ASP A 159 -14.99 12.58 10.60
C ASP A 159 -14.84 11.75 9.31
N TRP A 160 -14.57 10.44 9.44
CA TRP A 160 -14.39 9.55 8.30
C TRP A 160 -15.59 9.56 7.34
N PRO A 161 -16.86 9.45 7.80
CA PRO A 161 -18.01 9.50 6.91
C PRO A 161 -18.07 10.73 6.01
N GLU A 162 -17.76 11.89 6.57
CA GLU A 162 -17.75 13.15 5.83
C GLU A 162 -16.56 13.22 4.88
N ARG A 163 -15.35 12.84 5.34
CA ARG A 163 -14.14 12.78 4.52
C ARG A 163 -14.33 11.89 3.28
N ALA A 164 -14.84 10.68 3.47
CA ALA A 164 -15.05 9.71 2.40
C ALA A 164 -16.13 10.18 1.40
N ARG A 165 -17.23 10.76 1.92
CA ARG A 165 -18.27 11.38 1.09
C ARG A 165 -17.72 12.53 0.26
N HIS A 166 -17.01 13.47 0.89
CA HIS A 166 -16.44 14.63 0.23
C HIS A 166 -15.47 14.20 -0.87
N PHE A 167 -14.51 13.32 -0.56
CA PHE A 167 -13.58 12.77 -1.53
C PHE A 167 -14.30 12.17 -2.74
N THR A 168 -15.32 11.35 -2.50
CA THR A 168 -16.12 10.72 -3.56
C THR A 168 -16.87 11.74 -4.41
N GLN A 169 -17.44 12.78 -3.79
CA GLN A 169 -18.19 13.85 -4.47
C GLN A 169 -17.29 14.76 -5.32
N THR A 170 -16.07 15.01 -4.89
CA THR A 170 -15.12 15.88 -5.59
C THR A 170 -14.19 15.11 -6.52
N HIS A 171 -14.24 13.77 -6.52
CA HIS A 171 -13.37 12.97 -7.36
C HIS A 171 -13.68 13.19 -8.85
N PRO A 172 -12.69 13.51 -9.70
CA PRO A 172 -12.93 13.77 -11.13
C PRO A 172 -13.53 12.56 -11.85
N ASN A 173 -13.15 11.35 -11.44
CA ASN A 173 -13.60 10.09 -12.04
C ASN A 173 -14.83 9.47 -11.35
N ARG A 174 -15.66 10.25 -10.63
CA ARG A 174 -16.85 9.71 -9.94
C ARG A 174 -18.02 9.34 -10.86
N GLY A 175 -17.97 9.66 -12.15
CA GLY A 175 -19.13 9.61 -13.06
C GLY A 175 -19.81 8.25 -13.21
N TRP A 176 -19.14 7.16 -12.85
CA TRP A 176 -19.71 5.80 -12.84
C TRP A 176 -20.55 5.50 -11.58
N LEU A 177 -20.44 6.31 -10.52
CA LEU A 177 -21.25 6.19 -9.31
C LEU A 177 -22.61 6.87 -9.53
N ALA A 178 -23.62 6.07 -9.85
CA ALA A 178 -24.99 6.55 -10.02
C ALA A 178 -25.60 7.07 -8.70
N GLU A 179 -25.33 6.36 -7.60
CA GLU A 179 -25.80 6.71 -6.25
C GLU A 179 -24.62 6.79 -5.28
N MET A 180 -24.71 7.72 -4.33
CA MET A 180 -23.70 7.86 -3.28
C MET A 180 -23.85 6.70 -2.28
N PRO A 181 -22.80 5.90 -2.04
CA PRO A 181 -22.88 4.84 -1.06
C PRO A 181 -23.05 5.40 0.37
N ALA A 182 -23.53 4.55 1.27
CA ALA A 182 -23.54 4.86 2.68
C ALA A 182 -22.11 4.91 3.24
N TRP A 183 -21.89 5.79 4.21
CA TRP A 183 -20.63 5.91 4.94
C TRP A 183 -20.89 5.75 6.45
N PRO A 184 -21.11 4.51 6.94
CA PRO A 184 -21.34 4.29 8.36
C PRO A 184 -20.12 4.66 9.19
N LEU A 185 -20.34 5.07 10.44
CA LEU A 185 -19.24 5.31 11.38
C LEU A 185 -18.43 4.00 11.57
N PRO A 186 -17.10 4.03 11.35
CA PRO A 186 -16.28 2.85 11.56
C PRO A 186 -16.03 2.56 13.04
N SER A 187 -15.70 1.30 13.37
CA SER A 187 -15.54 0.86 14.76
C SER A 187 -14.23 1.33 15.41
N LYS A 188 -13.13 1.34 14.66
CA LYS A 188 -11.82 1.84 15.12
C LYS A 188 -10.90 2.18 13.94
N ALA A 189 -9.88 2.98 14.21
CA ALA A 189 -8.77 3.21 13.29
C ALA A 189 -7.64 2.19 13.54
N VAL A 190 -7.01 1.73 12.46
CA VAL A 190 -5.93 0.73 12.44
C VAL A 190 -4.90 1.10 11.37
N TRP A 191 -3.74 0.43 11.40
CA TRP A 191 -2.80 0.50 10.29
C TRP A 191 -3.39 -0.17 9.06
N SER A 192 -3.32 0.50 7.91
CA SER A 192 -3.83 -0.02 6.64
C SER A 192 -2.89 0.31 5.49
N LEU A 193 -2.64 -0.67 4.63
CA LEU A 193 -1.92 -0.46 3.37
C LEU A 193 -2.95 -0.38 2.25
N PRO A 194 -3.28 0.83 1.73
CA PRO A 194 -4.36 0.99 0.77
C PRO A 194 -4.15 0.14 -0.49
N ASP A 195 -2.93 0.03 -0.97
CA ASP A 195 -2.61 -0.68 -2.20
C ASP A 195 -2.10 -2.11 -1.95
N LEU A 196 -2.62 -2.78 -0.91
CA LEU A 196 -2.20 -4.12 -0.52
C LEU A 196 -2.20 -5.10 -1.71
N ARG A 197 -1.03 -5.67 -2.01
CA ARG A 197 -0.80 -6.68 -3.05
C ARG A 197 0.24 -7.69 -2.59
N SER A 198 0.20 -8.91 -3.15
CA SER A 198 1.19 -9.94 -2.81
C SER A 198 2.61 -9.54 -3.21
N ASP A 199 2.77 -8.71 -4.24
CA ASP A 199 4.06 -8.29 -4.75
C ASP A 199 4.84 -7.30 -3.85
N GLN A 200 4.19 -6.77 -2.81
CA GLN A 200 4.79 -5.92 -1.80
C GLN A 200 5.50 -6.71 -0.68
N PHE A 201 5.33 -8.03 -0.67
CA PHE A 201 5.97 -8.94 0.27
C PHE A 201 7.08 -9.72 -0.43
N LEU A 202 8.03 -10.21 0.35
CA LEU A 202 9.15 -11.01 -0.12
C LEU A 202 9.22 -12.30 0.70
N ALA A 203 9.13 -13.44 0.02
CA ALA A 203 9.25 -14.75 0.63
C ALA A 203 10.70 -15.24 0.51
N GLY A 204 11.37 -15.43 1.64
CA GLY A 204 12.76 -15.90 1.68
C GLY A 204 13.15 -16.41 3.07
N ALA A 205 14.28 -17.10 3.15
CA ALA A 205 14.91 -17.49 4.41
C ALA A 205 15.79 -16.34 4.95
N PRO A 206 15.89 -16.15 6.28
CA PRO A 206 15.17 -16.88 7.32
C PRO A 206 13.72 -16.44 7.50
N ASP A 207 13.35 -15.23 7.02
CA ASP A 207 12.05 -14.61 7.28
C ASP A 207 11.47 -13.90 6.05
N TRP A 208 10.14 -13.79 6.05
CA TRP A 208 9.41 -13.00 5.07
C TRP A 208 9.50 -11.50 5.41
N ARG A 209 9.52 -10.65 4.38
CA ARG A 209 9.69 -9.20 4.53
C ARG A 209 8.59 -8.43 3.79
N TRP A 210 8.37 -7.19 4.19
CA TRP A 210 7.45 -6.25 3.55
C TRP A 210 8.25 -5.07 2.98
N SER A 211 8.31 -4.91 1.66
CA SER A 211 9.23 -3.97 0.99
C SER A 211 8.60 -2.65 0.56
N ASP A 212 7.31 -2.67 0.22
CA ASP A 212 6.57 -1.53 -0.33
C ASP A 212 5.48 -1.09 0.64
N TRP A 213 5.91 -0.53 1.78
CA TRP A 213 5.03 -0.07 2.86
C TRP A 213 4.83 1.45 2.86
N GLU A 214 5.36 2.19 1.87
CA GLU A 214 5.40 3.67 1.90
C GLU A 214 4.01 4.33 1.79
N ALA A 215 2.99 3.59 1.39
CA ALA A 215 1.59 4.03 1.38
C ALA A 215 0.82 3.68 2.66
N LEU A 216 1.49 3.10 3.68
CA LEU A 216 0.88 2.72 4.95
C LEU A 216 0.30 3.94 5.67
N VAL A 217 -0.98 3.87 6.03
CA VAL A 217 -1.74 4.95 6.68
C VAL A 217 -2.47 4.43 7.91
N TRP A 218 -3.08 5.33 8.66
CA TRP A 218 -4.10 5.02 9.65
C TRP A 218 -5.47 5.16 8.99
N ALA A 219 -6.26 4.09 8.99
CA ALA A 219 -7.55 4.06 8.31
C ALA A 219 -8.58 3.28 9.13
N PRO A 220 -9.87 3.36 8.79
CA PRO A 220 -10.87 2.49 9.38
C PRO A 220 -10.54 1.00 9.25
N LEU A 221 -10.84 0.22 10.29
CA LEU A 221 -10.72 -1.24 10.24
C LEU A 221 -11.49 -1.85 9.06
N GLU A 222 -12.71 -1.38 8.85
CA GLU A 222 -13.60 -1.89 7.81
C GLU A 222 -13.12 -1.53 6.41
N TRP A 223 -12.36 -0.44 6.26
CA TRP A 223 -11.66 -0.11 5.02
C TRP A 223 -10.59 -1.15 4.73
N ASP A 224 -9.67 -1.39 5.67
CA ASP A 224 -8.56 -2.34 5.48
C ASP A 224 -9.05 -3.76 5.19
N LEU A 225 -10.04 -4.24 5.94
CA LEU A 225 -10.62 -5.56 5.73
C LEU A 225 -11.38 -5.67 4.39
N CYS A 226 -12.03 -4.60 3.92
CA CYS A 226 -12.64 -4.59 2.59
C CYS A 226 -11.59 -4.67 1.48
N LEU A 227 -10.43 -4.01 1.64
CA LEU A 227 -9.33 -4.10 0.68
C LEU A 227 -8.71 -5.50 0.65
N LEU A 228 -8.44 -6.06 1.83
CA LEU A 228 -7.98 -7.43 1.95
C LEU A 228 -8.97 -8.41 1.28
N GLU A 229 -10.27 -8.21 1.49
CA GLU A 229 -11.29 -9.07 0.87
C GLU A 229 -11.12 -9.15 -0.65
N LEU A 230 -10.72 -8.04 -1.31
CA LEU A 230 -10.55 -7.95 -2.76
C LEU A 230 -9.30 -8.67 -3.30
N ILE A 231 -8.34 -9.00 -2.44
CA ILE A 231 -7.13 -9.73 -2.86
C ILE A 231 -7.23 -11.24 -2.62
N LEU A 232 -8.31 -11.70 -1.98
CA LEU A 232 -8.57 -13.13 -1.80
C LEU A 232 -9.26 -13.68 -3.05
N GLU A 233 -8.60 -14.62 -3.72
CA GLU A 233 -9.02 -15.23 -4.97
C GLU A 233 -9.75 -16.57 -4.78
N SER A 234 -9.65 -17.20 -3.60
CA SER A 234 -10.25 -18.52 -3.34
C SER A 234 -10.75 -18.76 -1.91
N ARG A 235 -11.61 -19.79 -1.74
CA ARG A 235 -12.14 -20.23 -0.43
C ARG A 235 -11.04 -20.68 0.50
N ALA A 236 -10.07 -21.41 -0.01
CA ALA A 236 -8.94 -21.86 0.77
C ALA A 236 -8.11 -20.68 1.32
N GLN A 237 -7.82 -19.67 0.47
CA GLN A 237 -7.13 -18.46 0.93
C GLN A 237 -7.93 -17.70 1.98
N ARG A 238 -9.25 -17.54 1.78
CA ARG A 238 -10.14 -16.93 2.77
C ARG A 238 -10.10 -17.69 4.08
N ASP A 239 -10.30 -19.02 4.05
CA ASP A 239 -10.35 -19.86 5.24
C ASP A 239 -9.02 -19.78 6.01
N ALA A 240 -7.88 -19.80 5.30
CA ALA A 240 -6.55 -19.65 5.87
C ALA A 240 -6.36 -18.27 6.55
N PHE A 241 -6.75 -17.19 5.89
CA PHE A 241 -6.73 -15.84 6.47
C PHE A 241 -7.60 -15.76 7.73
N VAL A 242 -8.86 -16.19 7.64
CA VAL A 242 -9.85 -16.09 8.72
C VAL A 242 -9.42 -16.92 9.92
N ALA A 243 -8.93 -18.15 9.71
CA ALA A 243 -8.45 -19.03 10.78
C ALA A 243 -7.24 -18.43 11.52
N ALA A 244 -6.38 -17.67 10.84
CA ALA A 244 -5.25 -16.98 11.44
C ALA A 244 -5.68 -15.69 12.17
N TYR A 245 -6.48 -14.84 11.52
CA TYR A 245 -6.93 -13.56 12.07
C TYR A 245 -7.82 -13.74 13.31
N ARG A 246 -8.73 -14.73 13.28
CA ARG A 246 -9.67 -15.01 14.38
C ARG A 246 -9.03 -15.48 15.68
N ARG A 247 -7.75 -15.86 15.66
CA ARG A 247 -6.99 -16.15 16.89
C ARG A 247 -6.81 -14.92 17.79
N HIS A 248 -7.00 -13.73 17.23
CA HIS A 248 -6.77 -12.46 17.93
C HIS A 248 -7.97 -11.52 17.90
N HIS A 249 -8.84 -11.59 16.89
CA HIS A 249 -9.94 -10.64 16.68
C HIS A 249 -11.21 -11.31 16.18
N VAL A 250 -12.36 -10.72 16.51
CA VAL A 250 -13.62 -11.02 15.82
C VAL A 250 -13.68 -10.20 14.53
N LEU A 251 -14.18 -10.79 13.45
CA LEU A 251 -14.40 -10.05 12.20
C LEU A 251 -15.67 -9.21 12.34
N PRO A 252 -15.64 -7.90 12.03
CA PRO A 252 -16.85 -7.09 12.02
C PRO A 252 -17.73 -7.45 10.83
N ASP A 253 -19.03 -7.17 10.94
CA ASP A 253 -19.91 -7.23 9.77
C ASP A 253 -19.58 -6.07 8.80
N LEU A 254 -19.07 -6.44 7.63
CA LEU A 254 -18.69 -5.51 6.57
C LEU A 254 -19.85 -5.14 5.63
N ALA A 255 -21.04 -5.74 5.77
CA ALA A 255 -22.15 -5.62 4.80
C ALA A 255 -22.48 -4.16 4.45
N ARG A 256 -22.64 -3.31 5.47
CA ARG A 256 -22.97 -1.88 5.28
C ARG A 256 -21.79 -1.01 4.83
N TYR A 257 -20.56 -1.50 4.94
CA TYR A 257 -19.34 -0.75 4.61
C TYR A 257 -18.85 -1.03 3.18
N ARG A 258 -19.03 -2.27 2.69
CA ARG A 258 -18.54 -2.74 1.39
C ARG A 258 -18.84 -1.78 0.22
N PRO A 259 -20.05 -1.24 0.04
CA PRO A 259 -20.34 -0.37 -1.10
C PRO A 259 -19.45 0.88 -1.10
N GLY A 260 -19.33 1.56 0.05
CA GLY A 260 -18.49 2.74 0.21
C GLY A 260 -17.00 2.42 0.04
N MET A 261 -16.51 1.41 0.76
CA MET A 261 -15.09 1.06 0.73
C MET A 261 -14.65 0.56 -0.66
N ARG A 262 -15.44 -0.27 -1.34
CA ARG A 262 -15.13 -0.70 -2.72
C ARG A 262 -15.17 0.46 -3.71
N SER A 263 -16.02 1.47 -3.46
CA SER A 263 -16.05 2.67 -4.29
C SER A 263 -14.79 3.51 -4.14
N LEU A 264 -14.32 3.72 -2.91
CA LEU A 264 -13.03 4.38 -2.65
C LEU A 264 -11.87 3.60 -3.29
N ALA A 265 -11.88 2.27 -3.23
CA ALA A 265 -10.85 1.44 -3.86
C ALA A 265 -10.76 1.63 -5.38
N LEU A 266 -11.91 1.78 -6.05
CA LEU A 266 -11.96 2.07 -7.48
C LEU A 266 -11.54 3.50 -7.81
N LEU A 267 -11.95 4.48 -7.01
CA LEU A 267 -11.54 5.88 -7.22
C LEU A 267 -10.03 6.06 -7.02
N LEU A 268 -9.43 5.30 -6.11
CA LEU A 268 -7.98 5.22 -5.92
C LEU A 268 -7.25 4.35 -6.96
N ALA A 269 -7.98 3.73 -7.89
CA ALA A 269 -7.45 2.84 -8.94
C ALA A 269 -6.58 1.69 -8.39
N LEU A 270 -6.85 1.19 -7.18
CA LEU A 270 -6.00 0.21 -6.47
C LEU A 270 -5.80 -1.12 -7.20
N HIS A 271 -6.72 -1.45 -8.12
CA HIS A 271 -6.66 -2.66 -8.89
C HIS A 271 -6.45 -2.39 -10.39
N GLY A 272 -6.13 -1.17 -10.82
CA GLY A 272 -5.92 -0.83 -12.23
C GLY A 272 -7.21 -0.65 -13.04
N GLU A 273 -7.04 -0.33 -14.32
CA GLU A 273 -8.14 -0.05 -15.23
C GLU A 273 -9.05 -1.28 -15.46
N GLY A 274 -10.34 -1.03 -15.69
CA GLY A 274 -11.34 -2.08 -15.90
C GLY A 274 -11.68 -2.90 -14.64
N ALA A 275 -11.20 -2.51 -13.46
CA ALA A 275 -11.46 -3.22 -12.21
C ALA A 275 -12.90 -3.13 -11.70
N ALA A 276 -13.71 -2.22 -12.23
CA ALA A 276 -15.01 -1.86 -11.67
C ALA A 276 -15.90 -3.07 -11.37
N ALA A 277 -16.13 -3.93 -12.36
CA ALA A 277 -16.98 -5.11 -12.21
C ALA A 277 -16.40 -6.10 -11.18
N ARG A 278 -15.09 -6.42 -11.27
CA ARG A 278 -14.44 -7.35 -10.34
C ARG A 278 -14.44 -6.82 -8.90
N THR A 279 -14.32 -5.52 -8.70
CA THR A 279 -14.26 -4.90 -7.36
C THR A 279 -15.65 -4.77 -6.75
N LEU A 280 -16.63 -4.22 -7.48
CA LEU A 280 -17.98 -4.02 -6.96
C LEU A 280 -18.69 -5.35 -6.69
N HIS A 281 -18.53 -6.32 -7.59
CA HIS A 281 -19.17 -7.63 -7.49
C HIS A 281 -18.29 -8.72 -6.85
N HIS A 282 -17.15 -8.33 -6.26
CA HIS A 282 -16.29 -9.28 -5.58
C HIS A 282 -17.09 -10.06 -4.52
N PRO A 283 -16.90 -11.39 -4.37
CA PRO A 283 -17.65 -12.14 -3.37
C PRO A 283 -17.44 -11.58 -1.95
N HIS A 284 -18.46 -11.72 -1.12
CA HIS A 284 -18.40 -11.35 0.30
C HIS A 284 -17.76 -12.49 1.08
N TRP A 285 -16.43 -12.54 1.07
CA TRP A 285 -15.61 -13.60 1.64
C TRP A 285 -15.47 -13.51 3.16
N LEU A 286 -15.36 -12.29 3.69
CA LEU A 286 -15.22 -11.97 5.11
C LEU A 286 -16.59 -11.69 5.72
N LYS A 287 -17.47 -12.68 5.64
CA LYS A 287 -18.71 -12.76 6.41
C LYS A 287 -18.58 -13.92 7.39
N ASP A 288 -19.22 -13.80 8.54
CA ASP A 288 -19.37 -14.93 9.45
C ASP A 288 -20.13 -16.08 8.80
#